data_AF-A0A9Q3ETE3-F1
#
_entry.id   AF-A0A9Q3ETE3-F1
#
_cell.length_a   1.000
_cell.length_b   1.000
_cell.length_c   1.000
_cell.angle_alpha   90.00
_cell.angle_beta   90.00
_cell.angle_gamma   90.00
#
_symmetry.space_group_name_H-M   'P 1'
#
loop_
_entity.id
_entity.type
_entity.pdbx_description
1 polymer ?
#
loop_
_entity_poly.entity_id
_entity_poly.type
_entity_poly.pdbx_seq_one_letter_code
_entity_poly.pdbx_strand_id
1 'polypeptide(L)'
;MERLQEHNSYWKPKKDCCKKDSLSAYQKISSALRQLAYGVSADTTDEYLRLGESTSLLCLKHFAEDVITIYGKEYLRGPNPSEMRVIISEYEQRGFPGCLGSLDCMHWAWKNCPQAWAGQFEGKEKTTSIILEAVASKSLRIWHAFFGTPGALNDINVLNRSNIFEEFLKGIETNVDFNVNGINYKHGYYLVDGIYPEWAFLIKSLPHAQDEAGKLFSERQESARKDIERAFGVLQARWQILSQPCRIWSFKKIQNIMYCCVILHNMIVEHRKTYDLLLLERNCTTSATITPTHHDPNLFHTIENYIQKNSHLRNNAIHKQLTRDLKVHNWMRHGINPE
;
A
#
# COMPACT_ATOMS: atom_id res chain seq x y z
N MET A 1 -12.36 -3.54 -19.85
CA MET A 1 -13.34 -2.69 -20.56
C MET A 1 -14.75 -3.24 -20.39
N GLU A 2 -14.97 -4.51 -20.71
CA GLU A 2 -16.28 -5.18 -20.60
C GLU A 2 -16.90 -5.03 -19.21
N ARG A 3 -16.17 -5.38 -18.15
CA ARG A 3 -16.63 -5.18 -16.76
C ARG A 3 -17.11 -3.76 -16.44
N LEU A 4 -16.46 -2.74 -16.98
CA LEU A 4 -16.90 -1.35 -16.80
C LEU A 4 -18.22 -1.11 -17.51
N GLN A 5 -18.37 -1.59 -18.75
CA GLN A 5 -19.61 -1.45 -19.51
C GLN A 5 -20.76 -2.24 -18.91
N GLU A 6 -20.52 -3.41 -18.33
CA GLU A 6 -21.52 -4.19 -17.60
C GLU A 6 -21.96 -3.47 -16.33
N HIS A 7 -21.01 -2.92 -15.57
CA HIS A 7 -21.27 -2.24 -14.30
C HIS A 7 -22.01 -0.91 -14.50
N ASN A 8 -21.61 -0.09 -15.47
CA ASN A 8 -22.09 1.28 -15.61
C ASN A 8 -22.42 1.62 -17.07
N SER A 9 -23.68 1.98 -17.32
CA SER A 9 -24.19 2.38 -18.64
C SER A 9 -23.48 3.61 -19.23
N TYR A 10 -22.77 4.39 -18.42
CA TYR A 10 -21.94 5.51 -18.88
C TYR A 10 -20.89 5.09 -19.92
N TRP A 11 -20.34 3.89 -19.80
CA TRP A 11 -19.33 3.37 -20.73
C TRP A 11 -19.94 2.79 -22.01
N LYS A 12 -21.26 2.55 -22.05
CA LYS A 12 -21.93 2.10 -23.27
C LYS A 12 -22.11 3.27 -24.24
N PRO A 13 -21.88 3.07 -25.55
CA PRO A 13 -22.28 4.04 -26.55
C PRO A 13 -23.78 4.30 -26.48
N LYS A 14 -24.19 5.56 -26.60
CA LYS A 14 -25.58 6.00 -26.74
C LYS A 14 -25.74 6.71 -28.08
N LYS A 15 -26.97 6.79 -28.58
CA LYS A 15 -27.29 7.63 -29.73
C LYS A 15 -27.94 8.92 -29.25
N ASP A 16 -27.57 10.03 -29.85
CA ASP A 16 -28.24 11.31 -29.63
C ASP A 16 -29.59 11.37 -30.38
N CYS A 17 -30.33 12.47 -30.20
CA CYS A 17 -31.60 12.71 -30.87
C CYS A 17 -31.49 12.72 -32.42
N CYS A 18 -30.28 12.94 -32.94
CA CYS A 18 -29.93 12.95 -34.35
C CYS A 18 -29.40 11.59 -34.85
N LYS A 19 -29.47 10.54 -34.02
CA LYS A 19 -28.95 9.18 -34.26
C LYS A 19 -27.43 9.10 -34.44
N LYS A 20 -26.67 10.13 -34.05
CA LYS A 20 -25.21 10.08 -34.02
C LYS A 20 -24.74 9.32 -32.81
N ASP A 21 -23.70 8.51 -32.99
CA ASP A 21 -23.09 7.74 -31.91
C ASP A 21 -22.33 8.68 -30.97
N SER A 22 -22.54 8.48 -29.66
CA SER A 22 -21.73 9.09 -28.63
C SER A 22 -20.33 8.48 -28.59
N LEU A 23 -19.44 9.11 -27.83
CA LEU A 23 -18.11 8.60 -27.50
C LEU A 23 -18.12 7.12 -27.05
N SER A 24 -17.20 6.36 -27.63
CA SER A 24 -16.98 4.96 -27.31
C SER A 24 -16.41 4.77 -25.90
N ALA A 25 -16.55 3.56 -25.33
CA ALA A 25 -15.88 3.19 -24.09
C ALA A 25 -14.36 3.38 -24.19
N TYR A 26 -13.78 3.01 -25.33
CA TYR A 26 -12.35 3.13 -25.58
C TYR A 26 -11.87 4.57 -25.47
N GLN A 27 -12.58 5.53 -26.09
CA GLN A 27 -12.25 6.95 -26.00
C GLN A 27 -12.34 7.46 -24.55
N LYS A 28 -13.43 7.13 -23.84
CA LYS A 28 -13.66 7.57 -22.46
C LYS A 28 -12.59 7.02 -21.50
N ILE A 29 -12.31 5.72 -21.58
CA ILE A 29 -11.31 5.06 -20.75
C ILE A 29 -9.90 5.57 -21.08
N SER A 30 -9.59 5.75 -22.37
CA SER A 30 -8.29 6.30 -22.79
C SER A 30 -8.07 7.71 -22.24
N SER A 31 -9.12 8.55 -22.22
CA SER A 31 -9.03 9.88 -21.62
C SER A 31 -8.70 9.81 -20.12
N ALA A 32 -9.37 8.94 -19.37
CA ALA A 32 -9.10 8.76 -17.94
C ALA A 32 -7.67 8.23 -17.70
N LEU A 33 -7.25 7.19 -18.42
CA LEU A 33 -5.91 6.60 -18.28
C LEU A 33 -4.81 7.58 -18.64
N ARG A 34 -4.98 8.42 -19.68
CA ARG A 34 -3.99 9.44 -20.03
C ARG A 34 -3.83 10.49 -18.94
N GLN A 35 -4.94 10.94 -18.34
CA GLN A 35 -4.89 11.85 -17.20
C GLN A 35 -4.16 11.22 -16.00
N LEU A 36 -4.44 9.96 -15.68
CA LEU A 36 -3.75 9.25 -14.59
C LEU A 36 -2.25 9.04 -14.88
N ALA A 37 -1.94 8.51 -16.06
CA ALA A 37 -0.59 8.08 -16.42
C ALA A 37 0.36 9.26 -16.67
N TYR A 38 -0.12 10.32 -17.33
CA TYR A 38 0.73 11.44 -17.74
C TYR A 38 0.54 12.70 -16.89
N GLY A 39 -0.46 12.74 -16.00
CA GLY A 39 -0.75 13.93 -15.18
C GLY A 39 -1.14 15.15 -16.01
N VAL A 40 -1.58 14.93 -17.25
CA VAL A 40 -1.94 15.99 -18.20
C VAL A 40 -3.24 16.68 -17.78
N SER A 41 -3.37 17.96 -18.11
CA SER A 41 -4.63 18.69 -17.90
C SER A 41 -5.72 18.18 -18.85
N ALA A 42 -6.97 18.27 -18.41
CA ALA A 42 -8.09 17.68 -19.13
C ALA A 42 -8.36 18.33 -20.50
N ASP A 43 -7.96 19.58 -20.69
CA ASP A 43 -7.99 20.31 -21.98
C ASP A 43 -7.09 19.66 -23.05
N THR A 44 -5.92 19.12 -22.68
CA THR A 44 -5.00 18.46 -23.64
C THR A 44 -5.57 17.18 -24.26
N THR A 45 -6.63 16.61 -23.67
CA THR A 45 -7.31 15.45 -24.25
C THR A 45 -8.18 15.81 -25.45
N ASP A 46 -8.53 17.09 -25.63
CA ASP A 46 -9.30 17.55 -26.78
C ASP A 46 -8.51 17.39 -28.09
N GLU A 47 -7.22 17.72 -28.07
CA GLU A 47 -6.34 17.61 -29.25
C GLU A 47 -6.22 16.17 -29.77
N TYR A 48 -6.14 15.19 -28.86
CA TYR A 48 -5.89 13.78 -29.22
C TYR A 48 -7.15 12.93 -29.33
N LEU A 49 -8.16 13.18 -28.50
CA LEU A 49 -9.36 12.35 -28.40
C LEU A 49 -10.64 13.08 -28.82
N ARG A 50 -10.55 14.39 -29.13
CA ARG A 50 -11.70 15.28 -29.44
C ARG A 50 -12.74 15.27 -28.33
N LEU A 51 -12.25 15.35 -27.10
CA LEU A 51 -13.02 15.36 -25.87
C LEU A 51 -12.90 16.72 -25.20
N GLY A 52 -14.03 17.41 -25.03
CA GLY A 52 -14.05 18.63 -24.22
C GLY A 52 -13.64 18.35 -22.77
N GLU A 53 -12.99 19.34 -22.15
CA GLU A 53 -12.41 19.27 -20.80
C GLU A 53 -13.37 18.67 -19.76
N SER A 54 -14.61 19.16 -19.73
CA SER A 54 -15.66 18.71 -18.79
C SER A 54 -15.96 17.21 -18.94
N THR A 55 -15.94 16.70 -20.17
CA THR A 55 -16.18 15.29 -20.46
C THR A 55 -15.01 14.43 -20.02
N SER A 56 -13.78 14.90 -20.23
CA SER A 56 -12.57 14.19 -19.78
C SER A 56 -12.45 14.11 -18.27
N LEU A 57 -12.78 15.18 -17.55
CA LEU A 57 -12.87 15.14 -16.08
C LEU A 57 -13.97 14.19 -15.59
N LEU A 58 -15.10 14.13 -16.30
CA LEU A 58 -16.18 13.20 -15.99
C LEU A 58 -15.77 11.74 -16.24
N CYS A 59 -15.02 11.48 -17.32
CA CYS A 59 -14.43 10.18 -17.59
C CYS A 59 -13.49 9.73 -16.47
N LEU A 60 -12.57 10.62 -16.03
CA LEU A 60 -11.66 10.33 -14.92
C LEU A 60 -12.43 9.99 -13.64
N LYS A 61 -13.47 10.78 -13.33
CA LYS A 61 -14.30 10.56 -12.13
C LYS A 61 -14.97 9.19 -12.17
N HIS A 62 -15.74 8.90 -13.22
CA HIS A 62 -16.42 7.60 -13.34
C HIS A 62 -15.44 6.45 -13.35
N PHE A 63 -14.30 6.61 -14.03
CA PHE A 63 -13.28 5.58 -14.11
C PHE A 63 -12.75 5.23 -12.71
N ALA A 64 -12.38 6.23 -11.91
CA ALA A 64 -11.88 6.01 -10.56
C ALA A 64 -12.94 5.35 -9.65
N GLU A 65 -14.19 5.82 -9.69
CA GLU A 65 -15.30 5.26 -8.90
C GLU A 65 -15.60 3.80 -9.27
N ASP A 66 -15.68 3.51 -10.57
CA ASP A 66 -16.04 2.18 -11.06
C ASP A 66 -14.88 1.19 -10.89
N VAL A 67 -13.62 1.62 -11.05
CA VAL A 67 -12.44 0.77 -10.77
C VAL A 67 -12.42 0.36 -9.29
N ILE A 68 -12.69 1.28 -8.37
CA ILE A 68 -12.78 0.95 -6.95
C ILE A 68 -13.93 -0.04 -6.69
N THR A 69 -15.10 0.21 -7.27
CA THR A 69 -16.28 -0.64 -7.03
C THR A 69 -16.07 -2.05 -7.57
N ILE A 70 -15.49 -2.19 -8.75
CA ILE A 70 -15.33 -3.49 -9.41
C ILE A 70 -14.15 -4.27 -8.83
N TYR A 71 -13.05 -3.60 -8.50
CA TYR A 71 -11.76 -4.24 -8.24
C TYR A 71 -11.19 -3.97 -6.85
N GLY A 72 -11.78 -3.05 -6.07
CA GLY A 72 -11.27 -2.69 -4.75
C GLY A 72 -11.14 -3.88 -3.80
N LYS A 73 -12.13 -4.79 -3.77
CA LYS A 73 -12.09 -5.98 -2.91
C LYS A 73 -10.91 -6.92 -3.22
N GLU A 74 -10.47 -6.97 -4.47
CA GLU A 74 -9.43 -7.89 -4.94
C GLU A 74 -8.03 -7.28 -4.82
N TYR A 75 -7.90 -5.97 -5.03
CA TYR A 75 -6.61 -5.28 -5.13
C TYR A 75 -6.33 -4.26 -4.02
N LEU A 76 -7.29 -3.96 -3.13
CA LEU A 76 -7.09 -3.22 -1.87
C LEU A 76 -7.40 -4.13 -0.68
N ARG A 77 -6.61 -5.19 -0.56
CA ARG A 77 -6.70 -6.16 0.52
C ARG A 77 -5.30 -6.54 1.00
N GLY A 78 -5.21 -6.93 2.26
CA GLY A 78 -4.03 -7.59 2.79
C GLY A 78 -3.74 -8.94 2.11
N PRO A 79 -2.56 -9.51 2.38
CA PRO A 79 -2.14 -10.79 1.82
C PRO A 79 -3.00 -11.93 2.37
N ASN A 80 -3.31 -12.90 1.52
CA ASN A 80 -3.89 -14.17 1.96
C ASN A 80 -2.80 -15.09 2.57
N PRO A 81 -3.14 -16.24 3.17
CA PRO A 81 -2.15 -17.10 3.83
C PRO A 81 -1.01 -17.62 2.93
N SER A 82 -1.24 -17.84 1.63
CA SER A 82 -0.17 -18.29 0.72
C SER A 82 0.75 -17.15 0.32
N GLU A 83 0.18 -15.98 0.00
CA GLU A 83 0.94 -14.75 -0.26
C GLU A 83 1.76 -14.35 0.98
N MET A 84 1.18 -14.49 2.17
CA MET A 84 1.84 -14.20 3.43
C MET A 84 3.11 -15.03 3.63
N ARG A 85 3.03 -16.35 3.37
CA ARG A 85 4.20 -17.24 3.46
C ARG A 85 5.33 -16.81 2.52
N VAL A 86 4.98 -16.37 1.31
CA VAL A 86 5.96 -15.86 0.34
C VAL A 86 6.63 -14.60 0.87
N ILE A 87 5.85 -13.64 1.37
CA ILE A 87 6.38 -12.39 1.93
C ILE A 87 7.34 -12.68 3.09
N ILE A 88 6.94 -13.52 4.04
CA ILE A 88 7.77 -13.87 5.20
C ILE A 88 9.07 -14.54 4.76
N SER A 89 9.00 -15.49 3.83
CA SER A 89 10.18 -16.18 3.32
C SER A 89 11.15 -15.21 2.61
N GLU A 90 10.63 -14.27 1.82
CA GLU A 90 11.45 -13.25 1.16
C GLU A 90 12.19 -12.35 2.16
N TYR A 91 11.54 -11.95 3.26
CA TYR A 91 12.17 -11.13 4.29
C TYR A 91 13.10 -11.93 5.20
N GLU A 92 12.77 -13.18 5.50
CA GLU A 92 13.63 -14.08 6.26
C GLU A 92 14.97 -14.30 5.55
N GLN A 93 14.97 -14.46 4.24
CA GLN A 93 16.20 -14.53 3.43
C GLN A 93 17.10 -13.30 3.58
N ARG A 94 16.51 -12.14 3.91
CA ARG A 94 17.20 -10.87 4.13
C ARG A 94 17.57 -10.61 5.59
N GLY A 95 17.33 -11.58 6.48
CA GLY A 95 17.61 -11.48 7.92
C GLY A 95 16.45 -10.96 8.76
N PHE A 96 15.23 -10.92 8.23
CA PHE A 96 14.03 -10.41 8.93
C PHE A 96 12.90 -11.46 8.98
N PRO A 97 13.10 -12.59 9.69
CA PRO A 97 12.03 -13.57 9.90
C PRO A 97 10.81 -12.95 10.58
N GLY A 98 9.61 -13.30 10.15
CA GLY A 98 8.36 -12.73 10.69
C GLY A 98 7.97 -11.34 10.18
N CYS A 99 8.77 -10.76 9.27
CA CYS A 99 8.44 -9.47 8.67
C CYS A 99 7.34 -9.59 7.61
N LEU A 100 6.35 -8.70 7.70
CA LEU A 100 5.15 -8.67 6.86
C LEU A 100 5.24 -7.63 5.74
N GLY A 101 6.25 -6.76 5.76
CA GLY A 101 6.42 -5.68 4.80
C GLY A 101 7.10 -4.45 5.39
N SER A 102 7.26 -3.43 4.55
CA SER A 102 7.73 -2.11 4.95
C SER A 102 6.55 -1.16 4.97
N LEU A 103 6.42 -0.39 6.05
CA LEU A 103 5.35 0.58 6.30
C LEU A 103 5.94 1.98 6.25
N ASP A 104 5.32 2.86 5.47
CA ASP A 104 5.71 4.26 5.37
C ASP A 104 4.55 5.12 4.83
N CYS A 105 4.71 6.44 4.92
CA CYS A 105 3.79 7.43 4.40
C CYS A 105 4.35 8.15 3.17
N MET A 106 3.49 8.47 2.21
CA MET A 106 3.81 9.46 1.16
C MET A 106 2.84 10.63 1.21
N HIS A 107 3.36 11.82 0.90
CA HIS A 107 2.57 13.05 0.84
C HIS A 107 2.19 13.38 -0.60
N TRP A 108 0.92 13.70 -0.82
CA TRP A 108 0.45 14.25 -2.08
C TRP A 108 -0.05 15.69 -1.89
N ALA A 109 0.62 16.64 -2.54
CA ALA A 109 0.26 18.06 -2.44
C ALA A 109 -1.13 18.33 -3.02
N TRP A 110 -1.92 19.15 -2.35
CA TRP A 110 -3.26 19.57 -2.76
C TRP A 110 -3.28 21.08 -3.05
N LYS A 111 -2.98 21.44 -4.30
CA LYS A 111 -2.84 22.83 -4.76
C LYS A 111 -4.12 23.65 -4.58
N ASN A 112 -5.27 23.05 -4.92
CA ASN A 112 -6.57 23.71 -4.87
C ASN A 112 -7.34 23.37 -3.58
N CYS A 113 -6.62 23.18 -2.47
CA CYS A 113 -7.27 22.95 -1.18
C CYS A 113 -8.13 24.17 -0.81
N PRO A 114 -9.45 23.99 -0.57
CA PRO A 114 -10.31 25.11 -0.17
C PRO A 114 -9.82 25.74 1.14
N GLN A 115 -9.97 27.06 1.31
CA GLN A 115 -9.53 27.77 2.52
C GLN A 115 -10.10 27.16 3.82
N ALA A 116 -11.34 26.67 3.79
CA ALA A 116 -11.96 26.00 4.93
C ALA A 116 -11.22 24.72 5.39
N TRP A 117 -10.45 24.10 4.49
CA TRP A 117 -9.65 22.89 4.72
C TRP A 117 -8.15 23.21 4.88
N ALA A 118 -7.71 24.39 4.43
CA ALA A 118 -6.30 24.79 4.47
C ALA A 118 -5.71 24.69 5.88
N GLY A 119 -6.39 25.21 6.91
CA GLY A 119 -5.90 25.15 8.29
C GLY A 119 -5.75 23.75 8.88
N GLN A 120 -6.45 22.73 8.35
CA GLN A 120 -6.31 21.34 8.79
C GLN A 120 -5.21 20.59 8.02
N PHE A 121 -4.94 20.96 6.78
CA PHE A 121 -4.05 20.24 5.85
C PHE A 121 -2.72 20.97 5.57
N GLU A 122 -2.56 22.19 6.05
CA GLU A 122 -1.33 22.98 5.96
C GLU A 122 -0.30 22.46 6.97
N GLY A 123 0.75 21.81 6.47
CA GLY A 123 1.88 21.33 7.27
C GLY A 123 2.88 22.43 7.61
N LYS A 124 4.01 22.06 8.25
CA LYS A 124 5.10 22.98 8.63
C LYS A 124 5.67 23.80 7.46
N GLU A 125 5.56 23.30 6.24
CA GLU A 125 6.09 23.93 5.02
C GLU A 125 5.09 24.86 4.29
N LYS A 126 3.93 25.18 4.89
CA LYS A 126 2.86 26.00 4.27
C LYS A 126 2.24 25.40 3.00
N THR A 127 2.56 24.15 2.68
CA THR A 127 1.96 23.40 1.57
C THR A 127 0.92 22.42 2.10
N THR A 128 -0.29 22.54 1.57
CA THR A 128 -1.41 21.65 1.88
C THR A 128 -1.15 20.28 1.26
N SER A 129 -1.07 19.21 2.05
CA SER A 129 -0.87 17.85 1.52
C SER A 129 -1.77 16.82 2.20
N ILE A 130 -2.00 15.69 1.52
CA ILE A 130 -2.78 14.57 2.00
C ILE A 130 -1.86 13.34 2.04
N ILE A 131 -1.89 12.61 3.15
CA ILE A 131 -1.03 11.45 3.38
C ILE A 131 -1.69 10.17 2.87
N LEU A 132 -0.90 9.35 2.19
CA LEU A 132 -1.14 7.92 1.98
C LEU A 132 -0.19 7.14 2.88
N GLU A 133 -0.72 6.44 3.88
CA GLU A 133 0.00 5.38 4.60
C GLU A 133 -0.15 4.08 3.80
N ALA A 134 0.94 3.35 3.61
CA ALA A 134 0.88 2.08 2.90
C ALA A 134 1.90 1.05 3.40
N VAL A 135 1.55 -0.23 3.26
CA VAL A 135 2.49 -1.34 3.41
C VAL A 135 2.79 -1.92 2.04
N ALA A 136 4.07 -2.12 1.75
CA ALA A 136 4.50 -2.84 0.56
C ALA A 136 5.55 -3.90 0.88
N SER A 137 5.58 -4.91 0.01
CA SER A 137 6.60 -5.96 0.03
C SER A 137 7.65 -5.72 -1.05
N LYS A 138 8.73 -6.51 -1.03
CA LYS A 138 9.75 -6.58 -2.10
C LYS A 138 9.14 -6.61 -3.49
N SER A 139 8.02 -7.31 -3.66
CA SER A 139 7.33 -7.45 -4.93
C SER A 139 6.67 -6.19 -5.51
N LEU A 140 6.78 -5.03 -4.83
CA LEU A 140 6.11 -3.76 -5.15
C LEU A 140 4.60 -3.75 -4.93
N ARG A 141 3.99 -4.89 -4.58
CA ARG A 141 2.56 -4.93 -4.25
C ARG A 141 2.31 -4.16 -2.95
N ILE A 142 1.33 -3.27 -3.00
CA ILE A 142 0.82 -2.53 -1.85
C ILE A 142 -0.28 -3.37 -1.21
N TRP A 143 -0.06 -3.83 0.02
CA TRP A 143 -0.97 -4.71 0.75
C TRP A 143 -1.95 -3.95 1.62
N HIS A 144 -1.53 -2.78 2.10
CA HIS A 144 -2.36 -1.86 2.88
C HIS A 144 -2.24 -0.46 2.28
N ALA A 145 -3.35 0.28 2.25
CA ALA A 145 -3.41 1.65 1.79
C ALA A 145 -4.48 2.42 2.56
N PHE A 146 -4.07 3.45 3.29
CA PHE A 146 -4.95 4.35 4.03
C PHE A 146 -4.66 5.79 3.61
N PHE A 147 -5.62 6.40 2.90
CA PHE A 147 -5.45 7.74 2.32
C PHE A 147 -6.51 8.73 2.78
N GLY A 148 -6.05 9.93 3.17
CA GLY A 148 -6.94 11.04 3.47
C GLY A 148 -6.57 11.85 4.71
N THR A 149 -5.53 11.45 5.44
CA THR A 149 -5.07 12.20 6.61
C THR A 149 -4.38 13.50 6.18
N PRO A 150 -4.58 14.59 6.93
CA PRO A 150 -3.87 15.83 6.65
C PRO A 150 -2.36 15.70 6.83
N GLY A 151 -1.60 16.31 5.91
CA GLY A 151 -0.13 16.32 5.88
C GLY A 151 0.56 16.99 7.06
N ALA A 152 -0.18 17.74 7.88
CA ALA A 152 0.32 18.30 9.13
C ALA A 152 0.46 17.26 10.25
N LEU A 153 -0.19 16.09 10.11
CA LEU A 153 -0.09 15.02 11.07
C LEU A 153 1.24 14.29 10.91
N ASN A 154 1.89 13.99 12.03
CA ASN A 154 3.00 13.06 12.04
C ASN A 154 2.51 11.61 11.86
N ASP A 155 3.44 10.73 11.52
CA ASP A 155 3.18 9.31 11.21
C ASP A 155 2.51 8.57 12.36
N ILE A 156 2.84 8.92 13.61
CA ILE A 156 2.16 8.39 14.81
C ILE A 156 0.66 8.71 14.80
N ASN A 157 0.29 9.94 14.44
CA ASN A 157 -1.11 10.35 14.39
C ASN A 157 -1.86 9.70 13.22
N VAL A 158 -1.18 9.46 12.10
CA VAL A 158 -1.73 8.70 10.97
C VAL A 158 -1.96 7.25 11.38
N LEU A 159 -0.95 6.62 11.98
CA LEU A 159 -1.00 5.23 12.42
C LEU A 159 -2.12 4.97 13.43
N ASN A 160 -2.33 5.87 14.39
CA ASN A 160 -3.44 5.77 15.36
C ASN A 160 -4.84 5.90 14.71
N ARG A 161 -4.94 6.47 13.50
CA ARG A 161 -6.20 6.63 12.76
C ARG A 161 -6.38 5.56 11.68
N SER A 162 -5.30 4.91 11.28
CA SER A 162 -5.31 3.86 10.26
C SER A 162 -6.00 2.58 10.75
N ASN A 163 -6.58 1.85 9.81
CA ASN A 163 -7.16 0.52 10.07
C ASN A 163 -6.10 -0.57 10.28
N ILE A 164 -4.81 -0.32 10.03
CA ILE A 164 -3.76 -1.34 10.20
C ILE A 164 -3.68 -1.80 11.67
N PHE A 165 -3.90 -0.87 12.60
CA PHE A 165 -3.94 -1.18 14.03
C PHE A 165 -5.18 -1.99 14.39
N GLU A 166 -6.32 -1.69 13.78
CA GLU A 166 -7.54 -2.48 13.96
C GLU A 166 -7.39 -3.90 13.40
N GLU A 167 -6.69 -4.08 12.29
CA GLU A 167 -6.42 -5.39 11.69
C GLU A 167 -5.52 -6.24 12.60
N PHE A 168 -4.51 -5.63 13.23
CA PHE A 168 -3.73 -6.28 14.30
C PHE A 168 -4.61 -6.69 15.49
N LEU A 169 -5.52 -5.82 15.92
CA LEU A 169 -6.43 -6.12 17.04
C LEU A 169 -7.42 -7.24 16.70
N LYS A 170 -7.89 -7.27 15.45
CA LYS A 170 -8.77 -8.33 14.92
C LYS A 170 -8.00 -9.65 14.70
N GLY A 171 -6.67 -9.61 14.60
CA GLY A 171 -5.81 -10.79 14.49
C GLY A 171 -5.91 -11.50 13.14
N ILE A 172 -6.43 -10.82 12.11
CA ILE A 172 -6.75 -11.42 10.80
C ILE A 172 -5.48 -11.56 9.95
N GLU A 173 -4.56 -10.59 10.02
CA GLU A 173 -3.43 -10.49 9.08
C GLU A 173 -2.06 -10.79 9.72
N THR A 174 -1.99 -11.07 11.02
CA THR A 174 -0.72 -10.95 11.76
C THR A 174 -0.39 -12.15 12.64
N ASN A 175 -1.23 -13.18 12.68
CA ASN A 175 -0.94 -14.45 13.35
C ASN A 175 0.09 -15.24 12.55
N VAL A 176 1.34 -14.82 12.70
CA VAL A 176 2.52 -15.41 12.09
C VAL A 176 3.43 -15.83 13.23
N ASP A 177 3.53 -17.14 13.41
CA ASP A 177 4.48 -17.72 14.34
C ASP A 177 5.86 -17.78 13.67
N PHE A 178 6.86 -17.20 14.31
CA PHE A 178 8.25 -17.29 13.86
C PHE A 178 9.19 -17.41 15.05
N ASN A 179 10.35 -18.03 14.83
CA ASN A 179 11.38 -18.22 15.83
C ASN A 179 12.61 -17.38 15.50
N VAL A 180 13.13 -16.65 16.48
CA VAL A 180 14.43 -15.97 16.38
C VAL A 180 15.22 -16.26 17.64
N ASN A 181 16.42 -16.80 17.47
CA ASN A 181 17.33 -17.18 18.57
C ASN A 181 16.68 -18.06 19.65
N GLY A 182 15.80 -18.99 19.27
CA GLY A 182 15.11 -19.88 20.21
C GLY A 182 13.87 -19.27 20.87
N ILE A 183 13.51 -18.02 20.58
CA ILE A 183 12.33 -17.34 21.10
C ILE A 183 11.23 -17.35 20.04
N ASN A 184 10.04 -17.82 20.42
CA ASN A 184 8.86 -17.83 19.55
C ASN A 184 8.06 -16.53 19.70
N TYR A 185 7.78 -15.87 18.58
CA TYR A 185 6.92 -14.71 18.47
C TYR A 185 5.65 -15.10 17.71
N LYS A 186 4.50 -14.61 18.16
CA LYS A 186 3.18 -14.96 17.60
C LYS A 186 2.62 -13.94 16.61
N HIS A 187 3.28 -12.79 16.49
CA HIS A 187 2.81 -11.68 15.68
C HIS A 187 3.92 -11.20 14.78
N GLY A 188 3.66 -11.19 13.48
CA GLY A 188 4.56 -10.56 12.53
C GLY A 188 4.67 -9.05 12.74
N TYR A 189 5.68 -8.45 12.14
CA TYR A 189 6.00 -7.04 12.30
C TYR A 189 6.26 -6.34 10.96
N TYR A 190 6.23 -5.01 10.97
CA TYR A 190 6.58 -4.16 9.84
C TYR A 190 7.91 -3.44 10.06
N LEU A 191 8.66 -3.26 8.99
CA LEU A 191 9.82 -2.38 8.99
C LEU A 191 9.39 -0.93 8.81
N VAL A 192 9.87 -0.06 9.68
CA VAL A 192 9.53 1.36 9.71
C VAL A 192 10.77 2.22 9.86
N ASP A 193 10.61 3.53 9.64
CA ASP A 193 11.67 4.50 9.89
C ASP A 193 11.86 4.78 11.41
N GLY A 194 12.79 5.68 11.72
CA GLY A 194 13.13 6.03 13.10
C GLY A 194 12.09 6.90 13.84
N ILE A 195 11.12 7.51 13.16
CA ILE A 195 10.13 8.41 13.78
C ILE A 195 8.87 7.67 14.26
N TYR A 196 8.70 6.41 13.86
CA TYR A 196 7.67 5.53 14.40
C TYR A 196 7.95 5.12 15.86
N PRO A 197 6.88 4.84 16.64
CA PRO A 197 7.00 4.50 18.05
C PRO A 197 7.54 3.07 18.22
N GLU A 198 8.09 2.80 19.41
CA GLU A 198 8.65 1.49 19.78
C GLU A 198 7.55 0.49 20.18
N TRP A 199 6.73 0.12 19.20
CA TRP A 199 5.65 -0.86 19.36
C TRP A 199 6.12 -2.26 18.97
N ALA A 200 5.48 -3.28 19.54
CA ALA A 200 5.90 -4.68 19.44
C ALA A 200 5.92 -5.20 17.99
N PHE A 201 5.12 -4.61 17.10
CA PHE A 201 4.98 -4.98 15.70
C PHE A 201 5.67 -4.01 14.74
N LEU A 202 6.45 -3.06 15.23
CA LEU A 202 7.19 -2.10 14.42
C LEU A 202 8.69 -2.24 14.72
N ILE A 203 9.49 -2.49 13.70
CA ILE A 203 10.94 -2.59 13.82
C ILE A 203 11.60 -1.47 13.03
N LYS A 204 12.31 -0.61 13.74
CA LYS A 204 13.06 0.53 13.20
C LYS A 204 14.56 0.25 13.19
N SER A 205 15.33 1.02 12.42
CA SER A 205 16.78 0.97 12.49
C SER A 205 17.29 1.48 13.84
N LEU A 206 18.53 1.12 14.20
CA LEU A 206 19.19 1.57 15.43
C LEU A 206 19.96 2.86 15.14
N PRO A 207 19.46 4.04 15.53
CA PRO A 207 20.18 5.29 15.34
C PRO A 207 21.46 5.27 16.18
N HIS A 208 22.59 5.65 15.55
CA HIS A 208 23.89 5.78 16.21
C HIS A 208 24.46 4.50 16.85
N ALA A 209 24.21 3.33 16.24
CA ALA A 209 24.82 2.07 16.66
C ALA A 209 26.35 2.18 16.73
N GLN A 210 26.90 1.91 17.92
CA GLN A 210 28.35 1.98 18.18
C GLN A 210 29.03 0.66 17.82
N ASP A 211 28.35 -0.48 18.05
CA ASP A 211 28.83 -1.82 17.71
C ASP A 211 28.60 -2.18 16.24
N GLU A 212 29.51 -2.99 15.67
CA GLU A 212 29.44 -3.44 14.27
C GLU A 212 28.15 -4.20 13.97
N ALA A 213 27.69 -5.05 14.90
CA ALA A 213 26.42 -5.75 14.78
C ALA A 213 25.23 -4.80 14.66
N GLY A 214 25.22 -3.72 15.44
CA GLY A 214 24.19 -2.69 15.34
C GLY A 214 24.24 -1.91 14.03
N LYS A 215 25.44 -1.58 13.53
CA LYS A 215 25.61 -0.92 12.22
C LYS A 215 25.10 -1.81 11.08
N LEU A 216 25.50 -3.08 11.06
CA LEU A 216 25.04 -4.07 10.08
C LEU A 216 23.51 -4.23 10.13
N PHE A 217 22.93 -4.33 11.32
CA PHE A 217 21.49 -4.42 11.49
C PHE A 217 20.76 -3.20 10.90
N SER A 218 21.22 -1.99 11.23
CA SER A 218 20.63 -0.75 10.68
C SER A 218 20.72 -0.70 9.17
N GLU A 219 21.89 -1.02 8.59
CA GLU A 219 22.08 -1.05 7.14
C GLU A 219 21.13 -2.04 6.45
N ARG A 220 21.02 -3.27 6.99
CA ARG A 220 20.13 -4.30 6.46
C ARG A 220 18.66 -3.93 6.61
N GLN A 221 18.28 -3.35 7.76
CA GLN A 221 16.91 -2.93 8.02
C GLN A 221 16.52 -1.80 7.06
N GLU A 222 17.39 -0.80 6.88
CA GLU A 222 17.14 0.32 5.98
C GLU A 222 17.10 -0.15 4.51
N SER A 223 17.95 -1.10 4.12
CA SER A 223 17.89 -1.75 2.81
C SER A 223 16.57 -2.50 2.58
N ALA A 224 16.09 -3.21 3.60
CA ALA A 224 14.79 -3.91 3.55
C ALA A 224 13.61 -2.94 3.50
N ARG A 225 13.65 -1.88 4.32
CA ARG A 225 12.64 -0.83 4.37
C ARG A 225 12.47 -0.11 3.03
N LYS A 226 13.53 0.04 2.22
CA LYS A 226 13.45 0.65 0.87
C LYS A 226 12.46 -0.02 -0.08
N ASP A 227 11.90 -1.19 0.25
CA ASP A 227 10.83 -1.81 -0.55
C ASP A 227 9.59 -0.90 -0.70
N ILE A 228 9.16 -0.20 0.37
CA ILE A 228 8.01 0.72 0.29
C ILE A 228 8.35 2.01 -0.47
N GLU A 229 9.55 2.57 -0.24
CA GLU A 229 10.03 3.73 -1.00
C GLU A 229 10.09 3.42 -2.50
N ARG A 230 10.56 2.21 -2.88
CA ARG A 230 10.54 1.73 -4.26
C ARG A 230 9.12 1.56 -4.79
N ALA A 231 8.20 1.04 -3.98
CA ALA A 231 6.79 0.90 -4.38
C ALA A 231 6.15 2.28 -4.66
N PHE A 232 6.39 3.28 -3.81
CA PHE A 232 5.95 4.66 -4.05
C PHE A 232 6.58 5.27 -5.29
N GLY A 233 7.90 5.12 -5.47
CA GLY A 233 8.58 5.62 -6.66
C GLY A 233 8.01 5.02 -7.95
N VAL A 234 7.71 3.72 -7.97
CA VAL A 234 7.07 3.06 -9.12
C VAL A 234 5.62 3.50 -9.30
N LEU A 235 4.86 3.69 -8.21
CA LEU A 235 3.49 4.17 -8.24
C LEU A 235 3.42 5.56 -8.89
N GLN A 236 4.25 6.49 -8.45
CA GLN A 236 4.35 7.85 -9.00
C GLN A 236 4.89 7.86 -10.44
N ALA A 237 5.88 7.01 -10.74
CA ALA A 237 6.42 6.90 -12.09
C ALA A 237 5.37 6.42 -13.11
N ARG A 238 4.49 5.48 -12.72
CA ARG A 238 3.40 4.96 -13.55
C ARG A 238 2.22 5.92 -13.65
N TRP A 239 1.91 6.61 -12.55
CA TRP A 239 0.75 7.48 -12.44
C TRP A 239 1.20 8.90 -12.12
N GLN A 240 1.66 9.62 -13.15
CA GLN A 240 2.23 10.96 -13.00
C GLN A 240 1.24 11.98 -12.40
N ILE A 241 -0.07 11.70 -12.39
CA ILE A 241 -1.04 12.50 -11.65
C ILE A 241 -0.68 12.62 -10.15
N LEU A 242 -0.03 11.61 -9.57
CA LEU A 242 0.42 11.57 -8.18
C LEU A 242 1.76 12.28 -7.95
N SER A 243 2.53 12.51 -9.02
CA SER A 243 3.80 13.26 -8.99
C SER A 243 3.58 14.76 -9.04
N GLN A 244 2.37 15.21 -9.41
CA GLN A 244 2.02 16.61 -9.56
C GLN A 244 1.07 17.06 -8.45
N PRO A 245 1.12 18.33 -8.00
CA PRO A 245 0.15 18.87 -7.06
C PRO A 245 -1.29 18.72 -7.58
N CYS A 246 -2.14 18.10 -6.77
CA CYS A 246 -3.52 17.83 -7.11
C CYS A 246 -4.31 19.13 -7.28
N ARG A 247 -4.98 19.28 -8.43
CA ARG A 247 -5.80 20.45 -8.77
C ARG A 247 -7.31 20.20 -8.61
N ILE A 248 -7.68 19.01 -8.16
CA ILE A 248 -9.07 18.63 -7.94
C ILE A 248 -9.54 19.24 -6.63
N TRP A 249 -10.74 19.81 -6.62
CA TRP A 249 -11.31 20.51 -5.46
C TRP A 249 -12.02 19.57 -4.46
N SER A 250 -12.50 18.43 -4.93
CA SER A 250 -13.30 17.52 -4.11
C SER A 250 -12.42 16.46 -3.47
N PHE A 251 -12.30 16.50 -2.14
CA PHE A 251 -11.54 15.52 -1.37
C PHE A 251 -11.94 14.06 -1.70
N LYS A 252 -13.25 13.76 -1.79
CA LYS A 252 -13.72 12.42 -2.15
C LYS A 252 -13.22 11.96 -3.52
N LYS A 253 -13.17 12.86 -4.51
CA LYS A 253 -12.62 12.56 -5.85
C LYS A 253 -11.12 12.31 -5.79
N ILE A 254 -10.38 13.09 -4.99
CA ILE A 254 -8.94 12.88 -4.76
C ILE A 254 -8.70 11.50 -4.15
N GLN A 255 -9.47 11.12 -3.14
CA GLN A 255 -9.39 9.78 -2.54
C GLN A 255 -9.64 8.69 -3.58
N ASN A 256 -10.68 8.85 -4.40
CA ASN A 256 -10.97 7.87 -5.44
C ASN A 256 -9.82 7.73 -6.46
N ILE A 257 -9.16 8.84 -6.81
CA ILE A 257 -8.00 8.78 -7.71
C ILE A 257 -6.83 8.04 -7.08
N MET A 258 -6.52 8.32 -5.81
CA MET A 258 -5.44 7.63 -5.10
C MET A 258 -5.69 6.12 -5.07
N TYR A 259 -6.86 5.69 -4.60
CA TYR A 259 -7.21 4.28 -4.53
C TYR A 259 -7.27 3.61 -5.91
N CYS A 260 -7.77 4.31 -6.94
CA CYS A 260 -7.72 3.83 -8.32
C CYS A 260 -6.26 3.59 -8.78
N CYS A 261 -5.34 4.50 -8.51
CA CYS A 261 -3.93 4.33 -8.86
C CYS A 261 -3.29 3.13 -8.14
N VAL A 262 -3.60 2.93 -6.84
CA VAL A 262 -3.11 1.77 -6.07
C VAL A 262 -3.68 0.47 -6.63
N ILE A 263 -4.98 0.42 -6.95
CA ILE A 263 -5.63 -0.75 -7.57
C ILE A 263 -4.95 -1.11 -8.89
N LEU A 264 -4.83 -0.14 -9.80
CA LEU A 264 -4.23 -0.38 -11.12
C LEU A 264 -2.75 -0.76 -11.00
N HIS A 265 -2.02 -0.19 -10.04
CA HIS A 265 -0.65 -0.58 -9.75
C HIS A 265 -0.57 -2.04 -9.30
N ASN A 266 -1.42 -2.47 -8.37
CA ASN A 266 -1.45 -3.84 -7.88
C ASN A 266 -1.85 -4.83 -8.99
N MET A 267 -2.80 -4.47 -9.86
CA MET A 267 -3.13 -5.25 -11.06
C MET A 267 -1.91 -5.45 -11.97
N ILE A 268 -1.15 -4.37 -12.25
CA ILE A 268 0.04 -4.44 -13.10
C ILE A 268 1.13 -5.30 -12.43
N VAL A 269 1.34 -5.15 -11.12
CA VAL A 269 2.31 -5.96 -10.37
C VAL A 269 1.94 -7.44 -10.44
N GLU A 270 0.67 -7.78 -10.20
CA GLU A 270 0.19 -9.16 -10.25
C GLU A 270 0.28 -9.75 -11.66
N HIS A 271 -0.15 -9.01 -12.68
CA HIS A 271 -0.07 -9.45 -14.07
C HIS A 271 1.38 -9.74 -14.50
N ARG A 272 2.35 -8.92 -14.08
CA ARG A 272 3.78 -9.17 -14.36
C ARG A 272 4.28 -10.44 -13.68
N LYS A 273 3.93 -10.67 -12.41
CA LYS A 273 4.28 -11.92 -11.71
C LYS A 273 3.73 -13.15 -12.43
N THR A 274 2.46 -13.13 -12.81
CA THR A 274 1.84 -14.23 -13.55
C THR A 274 2.54 -14.44 -14.89
N TYR A 275 2.89 -13.36 -15.59
CA TYR A 275 3.63 -13.45 -16.84
C TYR A 275 5.03 -14.07 -16.65
N ASP A 276 5.77 -13.62 -15.63
CA ASP A 276 7.09 -14.17 -15.30
C ASP A 276 7.01 -15.64 -14.89
N LEU A 277 6.00 -16.02 -14.10
CA LEU A 277 5.73 -17.41 -13.75
C LEU A 277 5.37 -18.26 -14.97
N LEU A 278 4.53 -17.77 -15.88
CA LEU A 278 4.20 -18.48 -17.13
C LEU A 278 5.42 -18.65 -18.05
N LEU A 279 6.35 -17.69 -18.05
CA LEU A 279 7.63 -17.84 -18.75
C LEU A 279 8.53 -18.90 -18.11
N LEU A 280 8.49 -19.03 -16.78
CA LEU A 280 9.27 -20.01 -16.01
C LEU A 280 8.65 -21.42 -16.01
N GLU A 281 7.32 -21.53 -15.99
CA GLU A 281 6.55 -22.79 -16.02
C GLU A 281 6.68 -23.56 -17.34
N ARG A 282 7.22 -22.93 -18.39
CA ARG A 282 7.75 -23.65 -19.56
C ARG A 282 8.91 -24.61 -19.23
N ASN A 283 9.44 -24.61 -18.00
CA ASN A 283 10.63 -25.37 -17.60
C ASN A 283 10.55 -26.17 -16.28
N CYS A 284 9.41 -26.33 -15.60
CA CYS A 284 9.14 -27.48 -14.73
C CYS A 284 7.84 -27.34 -13.93
N THR A 285 7.17 -28.46 -13.74
CA THR A 285 5.97 -28.68 -12.94
C THR A 285 6.33 -29.14 -11.54
N THR A 286 5.78 -28.49 -10.50
CA THR A 286 5.65 -29.16 -9.19
C THR A 286 4.41 -28.70 -8.46
N SER A 287 3.60 -29.68 -8.07
CA SER A 287 2.38 -29.52 -7.28
C SER A 287 2.69 -29.63 -5.79
N ALA A 288 2.04 -28.79 -4.98
CA ALA A 288 1.93 -29.01 -3.55
C ALA A 288 0.50 -28.72 -3.08
N THR A 289 -0.07 -29.67 -2.36
CA THR A 289 -1.42 -29.62 -1.77
C THR A 289 -1.31 -29.16 -0.32
N ILE A 290 -2.15 -28.21 0.13
CA ILE A 290 -2.30 -27.90 1.56
C ILE A 290 -3.77 -27.65 1.89
N THR A 291 -4.19 -28.23 3.01
CA THR A 291 -5.51 -28.22 3.64
C THR A 291 -5.88 -26.86 4.27
N PRO A 292 -7.16 -26.48 4.30
CA PRO A 292 -7.62 -25.25 4.92
C PRO A 292 -7.81 -25.42 6.43
N THR A 293 -7.28 -24.48 7.23
CA THR A 293 -7.69 -24.31 8.63
C THR A 293 -9.00 -23.52 8.68
N HIS A 294 -10.03 -24.10 9.29
CA HIS A 294 -11.34 -23.49 9.51
C HIS A 294 -11.24 -22.23 10.37
N HIS A 295 -11.91 -21.17 9.94
CA HIS A 295 -12.05 -19.91 10.66
C HIS A 295 -13.37 -19.93 11.46
N ASP A 296 -13.32 -19.66 12.75
CA ASP A 296 -14.50 -19.39 13.58
C ASP A 296 -14.79 -17.88 13.56
N PRO A 297 -15.95 -17.43 13.05
CA PRO A 297 -16.30 -16.01 12.98
C PRO A 297 -16.67 -15.37 14.33
N ASN A 298 -16.82 -16.13 15.41
CA ASN A 298 -17.47 -15.66 16.65
C ASN A 298 -16.53 -15.30 17.81
N LEU A 299 -15.21 -15.21 17.62
CA LEU A 299 -14.28 -15.11 18.75
C LEU A 299 -14.14 -13.71 19.41
N PHE A 300 -14.77 -12.64 18.94
CA PHE A 300 -14.41 -11.29 19.44
C PHE A 300 -15.56 -10.32 19.70
N HIS A 301 -15.98 -10.19 20.98
CA HIS A 301 -16.48 -8.90 21.49
C HIS A 301 -16.45 -8.73 23.02
N THR A 302 -15.26 -8.66 23.62
CA THR A 302 -15.12 -8.11 24.98
C THR A 302 -14.09 -6.98 24.98
N ILE A 303 -14.44 -5.85 25.61
CA ILE A 303 -13.57 -4.68 25.79
C ILE A 303 -12.24 -5.08 26.46
N GLU A 304 -12.25 -6.08 27.34
CA GLU A 304 -11.05 -6.60 28.01
C GLU A 304 -10.05 -7.22 27.04
N ASN A 305 -10.51 -8.03 26.07
CA ASN A 305 -9.65 -8.60 25.03
C ASN A 305 -9.04 -7.51 24.14
N TYR A 306 -9.81 -6.45 23.85
CA TYR A 306 -9.30 -5.29 23.12
C TYR A 306 -8.20 -4.57 23.91
N ILE A 307 -8.43 -4.30 25.21
CA ILE A 307 -7.46 -3.62 26.07
C ILE A 307 -6.16 -4.44 26.21
N GLN A 308 -6.28 -5.76 26.41
CA GLN A 308 -5.14 -6.66 26.52
C GLN A 308 -4.33 -6.74 25.22
N LYS A 309 -4.99 -6.87 24.06
CA LYS A 309 -4.28 -6.87 22.77
C LYS A 309 -3.62 -5.51 22.50
N ASN A 310 -4.31 -4.40 22.79
CA ASN A 310 -3.77 -3.05 22.60
C ASN A 310 -2.53 -2.82 23.48
N SER A 311 -2.55 -3.24 24.75
CA SER A 311 -1.39 -3.14 25.63
C SER A 311 -0.22 -4.00 25.17
N HIS A 312 -0.50 -5.20 24.63
CA HIS A 312 0.51 -6.08 24.04
C HIS A 312 1.17 -5.47 22.80
N LEU A 313 0.37 -4.92 21.87
CA LEU A 313 0.89 -4.31 20.64
C LEU A 313 1.77 -3.08 20.92
N ARG A 314 1.44 -2.29 21.94
CA ARG A 314 2.22 -1.11 22.35
C ARG A 314 3.34 -1.44 23.35
N ASN A 315 3.64 -2.73 23.55
CA ASN A 315 4.60 -3.17 24.55
C ASN A 315 6.05 -2.90 24.10
N ASN A 316 6.66 -1.91 24.74
CA ASN A 316 8.04 -1.51 24.50
C ASN A 316 9.07 -2.60 24.84
N ALA A 317 8.80 -3.47 25.83
CA ALA A 317 9.71 -4.54 26.21
C ALA A 317 9.80 -5.60 25.11
N ILE A 318 8.67 -5.95 24.48
CA ILE A 318 8.62 -6.88 23.34
C ILE A 318 9.36 -6.29 22.14
N HIS A 319 9.11 -5.01 21.83
CA HIS A 319 9.85 -4.29 20.78
C HIS A 319 11.37 -4.38 21.01
N LYS A 320 11.84 -4.04 22.21
CA LYS A 320 13.28 -4.07 22.54
C LYS A 320 13.86 -5.47 22.50
N GLN A 321 13.09 -6.49 22.93
CA GLN A 321 13.51 -7.88 22.87
C GLN A 321 13.67 -8.34 21.43
N LEU A 322 12.60 -8.24 20.62
CA LEU A 322 12.61 -8.61 19.21
C LEU A 322 13.72 -7.88 18.43
N THR A 323 13.92 -6.58 18.69
CA THR A 323 15.01 -5.81 18.06
C THR A 323 16.39 -6.38 18.40
N ARG A 324 16.64 -6.75 19.68
CA ARG A 324 17.92 -7.38 20.07
C ARG A 324 18.09 -8.74 19.42
N ASP A 325 17.03 -9.54 19.38
CA ASP A 325 17.09 -10.89 18.81
C ASP A 325 17.33 -10.85 17.30
N LEU A 326 16.66 -9.94 16.58
CA LEU A 326 16.91 -9.70 15.16
C LEU A 326 18.32 -9.15 14.91
N LYS A 327 18.85 -8.28 15.77
CA LYS A 327 20.24 -7.79 15.67
C LYS A 327 21.24 -8.95 15.76
N VAL A 328 21.09 -9.82 16.75
CA VAL A 328 21.95 -11.00 16.92
C VAL A 328 21.79 -11.96 15.74
N HIS A 329 20.56 -12.20 15.29
CA HIS A 329 20.29 -13.06 14.13
C HIS A 329 20.99 -12.54 12.86
N ASN A 330 20.87 -11.25 12.57
CA ASN A 330 21.55 -10.63 11.43
C ASN A 330 23.07 -10.72 11.54
N TRP A 331 23.63 -10.51 12.74
CA TRP A 331 25.07 -10.64 12.96
C TRP A 331 25.57 -12.06 12.73
N MET A 332 24.87 -13.06 13.28
CA MET A 332 25.22 -14.48 13.08
C MET A 332 25.13 -14.88 11.60
N ARG A 333 24.13 -14.36 10.88
CA ARG A 333 23.89 -14.71 9.48
C ARG A 333 24.82 -14.01 8.49
N HIS A 334 25.22 -12.77 8.77
CA HIS A 334 25.88 -11.93 7.77
C HIS A 334 27.16 -11.24 8.26
N GLY A 335 27.42 -11.22 9.56
CA GLY A 335 28.59 -10.55 10.15
C GLY A 335 29.80 -11.47 10.35
N ILE A 336 29.57 -12.76 10.63
CA ILE A 336 30.66 -13.70 10.97
C ILE A 336 31.35 -14.28 9.71
N ASN A 337 30.61 -14.40 8.59
CA ASN A 337 31.14 -14.76 7.27
C ASN A 337 30.35 -13.99 6.20
N PRO A 338 30.85 -12.83 5.72
CA PRO A 338 30.22 -12.14 4.61
C PRO A 338 30.47 -12.94 3.32
N GLU A 339 29.43 -13.63 2.81
CA GLU A 339 29.40 -14.16 1.43
C GLU A 339 29.40 -13.04 0.39
#